data_AF-A0A851DKG0-F1
#
_entry.id   AF-A0A851DKG0-F1
#
_cell.length_a   1.000
_cell.length_b   1.000
_cell.length_c   1.000
_cell.angle_alpha   90.00
_cell.angle_beta   90.00
_cell.angle_gamma   90.00
#
_symmetry.space_group_name_H-M   'P 1'
#
loop_
_entity.id
_entity.type
_entity.pdbx_description
1 polymer ?
#
loop_
_entity_poly.entity_id
_entity_poly.type
_entity_poly.pdbx_seq_one_letter_code
_entity_poly.pdbx_strand_id
1 'polypeptide(L)' 'QVGVHGIRIEFINEKGSKRTATYLPEVAKEQGWDHIQTIDSLLRKGGYKAPITNEFRKTIKLTR' A
#
# COMPACT_ATOMS: atom_id res chain seq x y z
N GLN A 1 -14.80 2.86 0.61
CA GLN A 1 -15.10 1.72 -0.29
C GLN A 1 -13.90 1.51 -1.20
N VAL A 2 -13.38 0.29 -1.24
CA VAL A 2 -12.37 -0.12 -2.23
C VAL A 2 -13.07 -0.15 -3.59
N GLY A 3 -12.53 0.55 -4.59
CA GLY A 3 -13.10 0.62 -5.94
C GLY A 3 -13.87 1.88 -6.32
N VAL A 4 -13.97 2.88 -5.43
CA VAL A 4 -14.58 4.21 -5.75
C VAL A 4 -13.51 5.31 -5.83
N HIS A 5 -12.51 5.24 -4.95
CA HIS A 5 -11.39 6.18 -4.90
C HIS A 5 -10.06 5.41 -4.97
N GLY A 6 -9.02 6.06 -5.48
CA GLY A 6 -7.68 5.50 -5.47
C GLY A 6 -7.19 5.22 -4.04
N ILE A 7 -6.26 4.29 -3.90
CA ILE A 7 -5.61 4.01 -2.63
C ILE A 7 -4.20 4.55 -2.72
N ARG A 8 -3.90 5.56 -1.90
CA ARG A 8 -2.54 6.07 -1.71
C ARG A 8 -2.03 5.64 -0.35
N ILE A 9 -0.81 5.14 -0.30
CA ILE A 9 -0.10 4.86 0.94
C ILE A 9 1.18 5.68 1.03
N GLU A 10 1.53 6.03 2.27
CA GLU A 10 2.80 6.65 2.62
C GLU A 10 3.48 5.81 3.68
N PHE A 11 4.74 5.44 3.43
CA PHE A 11 5.51 4.56 4.30
C PHE A 11 6.99 4.94 4.31
N ILE A 12 7.72 4.47 5.32
CA ILE A 12 9.17 4.62 5.40
C ILE A 12 9.80 3.29 5.02
N ASN A 13 10.70 3.29 4.04
CA ASN A 13 11.40 2.07 3.66
C ASN A 13 12.49 1.70 4.67
N GLU A 14 13.11 0.54 4.49
CA GLU A 14 14.21 0.04 5.35
C GLU A 14 15.42 0.99 5.40
N LYS A 15 15.58 1.86 4.40
CA LYS A 15 16.64 2.87 4.32
C LYS A 15 16.25 4.20 5.00
N GLY A 16 15.16 4.24 5.76
CA GLY A 16 14.67 5.46 6.41
C GLY A 16 14.09 6.50 5.44
N SER A 17 13.93 6.17 4.16
CA SER A 17 13.40 7.09 3.15
C SER A 17 11.88 7.00 3.08
N LYS A 18 11.22 8.15 3.13
CA LYS A 18 9.77 8.25 2.90
C LYS A 18 9.47 7.94 1.43
N ARG A 19 8.52 7.05 1.20
CA ARG A 19 8.01 6.65 -0.11
C ARG A 19 6.50 6.69 -0.11
N THR A 20 5.96 6.90 -1.30
CA THR A 20 4.52 6.89 -1.55
C THR A 20 4.21 5.95 -2.69
N ALA A 21 3.07 5.29 -2.63
CA ALA A 21 2.59 4.43 -3.69
C ALA A 21 1.08 4.62 -3.83
N THR A 22 0.60 4.62 -5.07
CA THR A 22 -0.82 4.83 -5.39
C THR A 22 -1.31 3.76 -6.34
N TYR A 23 -2.50 3.21 -6.05
CA TYR A 23 -3.29 2.44 -6.99
C TYR A 23 -4.57 3.18 -7.34
N LEU A 24 -4.97 3.04 -8.59
CA LEU A 24 -6.29 3.44 -9.06
C LEU A 24 -7.34 2.47 -8.50
N PRO A 25 -8.59 2.93 -8.33
CA PRO A 25 -9.67 2.10 -7.77
C PRO A 25 -9.93 0.84 -8.59
N GLU A 26 -9.74 0.91 -9.92
CA GLU A 26 -9.91 -0.21 -10.83
C GLU A 26 -8.93 -1.35 -10.53
N VAL A 27 -7.67 -1.06 -10.20
CA VAL A 27 -6.63 -2.08 -10.02
C VAL A 27 -6.95 -3.02 -8.86
N ALA A 28 -7.38 -2.47 -7.72
CA ALA A 28 -7.75 -3.30 -6.57
C ALA A 28 -8.99 -4.15 -6.86
N LYS A 29 -9.95 -3.60 -7.63
CA LYS A 29 -11.20 -4.27 -8.00
C LYS A 29 -10.95 -5.38 -9.04
N GLU A 30 -10.17 -5.12 -10.08
CA GLU A 30 -9.85 -6.07 -11.14
C GLU A 30 -9.05 -7.25 -10.62
N GLN A 31 -8.12 -7.00 -9.71
CA GLN A 31 -7.32 -8.07 -9.09
C GLN A 31 -8.05 -8.82 -7.96
N GLY A 32 -9.24 -8.34 -7.56
CA GLY A 32 -9.97 -8.90 -6.43
C GLY A 32 -9.19 -8.80 -5.11
N TRP A 33 -8.34 -7.79 -4.96
CA TRP A 33 -7.50 -7.65 -3.78
C TRP A 33 -8.27 -7.06 -2.60
N ASP A 34 -8.11 -7.70 -1.45
CA ASP A 34 -8.51 -7.12 -0.17
C ASP A 34 -7.68 -5.89 0.17
N HIS A 35 -8.14 -5.12 1.16
CA HIS A 35 -7.44 -3.91 1.63
C HIS A 35 -5.98 -4.23 2.05
N ILE A 36 -5.77 -5.35 2.74
CA ILE A 36 -4.44 -5.79 3.17
C ILE A 36 -3.57 -6.17 1.98
N GLN A 37 -4.10 -6.96 1.04
CA GLN A 37 -3.37 -7.36 -0.18
C GLN A 37 -3.01 -6.15 -1.04
N THR A 38 -3.91 -5.17 -1.13
CA THR A 38 -3.68 -3.92 -1.84
C THR A 38 -2.53 -3.13 -1.21
N ILE A 39 -2.50 -3.00 0.12
CA ILE A 39 -1.40 -2.34 0.83
C ILE A 39 -0.09 -3.11 0.63
N ASP A 40 -0.10 -4.44 0.73
CA ASP A 40 1.09 -5.28 0.55
C ASP A 40 1.67 -5.11 -0.87
N SER A 41 0.81 -5.17 -1.89
CA SER A 41 1.18 -4.89 -3.28
C SER A 41 1.68 -3.46 -3.49
N LEU A 42 1.07 -2.46 -2.83
CA LEU A 42 1.55 -1.07 -2.90
C LEU A 42 2.92 -0.89 -2.26
N LEU A 43 3.19 -1.55 -1.14
CA LEU A 43 4.52 -1.55 -0.51
C LEU A 43 5.56 -2.12 -1.46
N ARG A 44 5.27 -3.29 -2.05
CA ARG A 44 6.15 -3.93 -3.06
C ARG A 44 6.38 -3.01 -4.25
N LYS A 45 5.32 -2.39 -4.79
CA LYS A 45 5.40 -1.42 -5.90
C LYS A 45 6.20 -0.16 -5.53
N GLY A 46 6.07 0.31 -4.29
CA GLY A 46 6.83 1.45 -3.76
C GLY A 46 8.29 1.13 -3.41
N GLY A 47 8.75 -0.10 -3.68
CA GLY A 47 10.14 -0.52 -3.47
C GLY A 47 10.45 -1.03 -2.07
N TYR A 48 9.44 -1.42 -1.29
CA TYR A 48 9.64 -2.10 -0.01
C TYR A 48 10.01 -3.57 -0.25
N LYS A 49 11.19 -4.00 0.22
CA LYS A 49 11.70 -5.36 0.00
C LYS A 49 11.67 -6.21 1.27
N ALA A 50 11.70 -5.59 2.45
CA ALA A 50 11.58 -6.24 3.74
C ALA A 50 10.31 -7.10 3.92
N PRO A 51 10.32 -7.98 4.93
CA PRO A 51 9.13 -8.63 5.45
C PRO A 51 8.10 -7.58 5.92
N ILE A 52 6.88 -7.68 5.40
CA ILE A 52 5.79 -6.78 5.79
C ILE A 52 5.14 -7.37 7.04
N THR A 53 5.55 -6.87 8.21
CA THR A 53 4.98 -7.29 9.49
C THR A 53 3.68 -6.55 9.79
N ASN A 54 2.85 -7.12 10.66
CA ASN A 54 1.59 -6.48 11.06
C ASN A 54 1.83 -5.16 11.82
N GLU A 55 2.94 -5.04 12.54
CA GLU A 55 3.37 -3.79 13.17
C GLU A 55 3.76 -2.74 12.14
N PHE A 56 4.54 -3.13 11.13
CA PHE A 56 4.91 -2.21 10.05
C PHE A 56 3.67 -1.69 9.31
N ARG A 57 2.68 -2.56 9.05
CA ARG A 57 1.41 -2.16 8.44
C ARG A 57 0.69 -1.06 9.20
N LYS A 58 0.78 -1.03 10.54
CA LYS A 58 0.18 0.02 11.37
C LYS A 58 0.90 1.37 11.25
N THR A 59 2.17 1.37 10.82
CA THR A 59 2.93 2.61 10.61
C THR A 59 2.59 3.30 9.28
N ILE A 60 1.96 2.56 8.35
CA ILE A 60 1.60 3.06 7.03
C ILE A 60 0.44 4.03 7.15
N LYS A 61 0.60 5.21 6.56
CA LYS A 61 -0.50 6.17 6.43
C LYS A 61 -1.26 5.89 5.15
N LEU A 62 -2.52 5.55 5.27
CA LEU A 62 -3.44 5.39 4.15
C LEU A 62 -4.17 6.72 3.89
N THR A 63 -4.07 7.22 2.66
CA THR A 63 -4.78 8.39 2.16
C THR A 63 -5.77 7.95 1.09
N ARG A 64 -7.00 8.47 1.18
CA ARG A 64 -8.12 8.18 0.28
C ARG A 64 -8.17 9.21 -0.85
#